data_AF-A0A060IA32-F1
#
_entry.id   AF-A0A060IA32-F1
#
_cell.length_a   1.000
_cell.length_b   1.000
_cell.length_c   1.000
_cell.angle_alpha   90.00
_cell.angle_beta   90.00
_cell.angle_gamma   90.00
#
_symmetry.space_group_name_H-M   'P 1'
#
loop_
_entity.id
_entity.type
_entity.pdbx_description
1 polymer ?
#
loop_
_entity_poly.entity_id
_entity_poly.type
_entity_poly.pdbx_seq_one_letter_code
_entity_poly.pdbx_strand_id
1 'polypeptide(L)'
;MLAAEANLELDRETVRRQLWQSELPEKRAGSLRQLLSRIEQSIPADLPPLLAATRTHIGLADGWEVDVHILKQKGPLAPEDSNMLNGELLEGAKSPTQGAEDWLTFERQRIDEWRSVHLTRLIETSEDRSDDEQVALARRLLELDPASETAYRALMRLYVRMNDPAAARQAYLKCKSQLKDDFDTEPEESTTALARELGLVPAAQAAAAERPSALGGLADALGQPRIIILPPESIFTDPLMERVGRALLEDVTIGLSQQRGFKVIAAHTSLEILSRSADPARAVPGPLDLSFDYAVYVTIQGRDEDVYATCRLTRTTTSEVIWALELPLVMQKISESFAHLTRRIVSTLADTIERHELSMPIGDAPPSAYRLYLEGKRLIAQTDLQHLRQARKWFKSSLNRYEHFSAAHAGVSRALGMEWLIRGMQDTDLLDEANGAARLAQQSDPNSGRAFRELGFVALYRRRFDESLEYFQQAQDLNPNDADILADYADALCHYGDFDKALDLNKAAFKLNPLPPDYYYWNRGGIHFDRGEYQQTIEALEPVKSKQATARLLAAAHAMAGDVKKAGTYAGVVLDNFPDFRSEDIRHFVPDRDPRYTETLIHGLQLAGLP
;
A
#
# COMPACT_ATOMS: atom_id res chain seq x y z
N MET A 1 5.01 -37.24 -10.12
CA MET A 1 5.83 -36.21 -10.78
C MET A 1 5.50 -36.06 -12.26
N LEU A 2 5.74 -37.06 -13.12
CA LEU A 2 5.47 -36.94 -14.57
C LEU A 2 4.01 -36.64 -14.91
N ALA A 3 3.07 -37.13 -14.10
CA ALA A 3 1.63 -36.87 -14.25
C ALA A 3 1.18 -35.49 -13.70
N ALA A 4 2.08 -34.67 -13.15
CA ALA A 4 1.71 -33.38 -12.55
C ALA A 4 1.66 -32.24 -13.58
N GLU A 5 2.36 -32.38 -14.71
CA GLU A 5 2.37 -31.39 -15.78
C GLU A 5 2.37 -32.07 -17.15
N ALA A 6 1.53 -31.57 -18.05
CA ALA A 6 1.47 -32.05 -19.43
C ALA A 6 2.82 -31.81 -20.12
N ASN A 7 3.32 -32.85 -20.79
CA ASN A 7 4.60 -32.85 -21.50
C ASN A 7 5.83 -32.61 -20.60
N LEU A 8 5.73 -32.90 -19.30
CA LEU A 8 6.86 -32.79 -18.39
C LEU A 8 7.91 -33.88 -18.71
N GLU A 9 9.11 -33.43 -19.07
CA GLU A 9 10.29 -34.28 -19.15
C GLU A 9 11.20 -34.04 -17.95
N LEU A 10 11.52 -35.11 -17.22
CA LEU A 10 12.44 -35.06 -16.09
C LEU A 10 13.81 -35.60 -16.47
N ASP A 11 14.85 -34.86 -16.10
CA ASP A 11 16.21 -35.34 -16.20
C ASP A 11 16.42 -36.57 -15.27
N ARG A 12 17.02 -37.61 -15.83
CA ARG A 12 17.21 -38.90 -15.14
C ARG A 12 18.12 -38.75 -13.92
N GLU A 13 19.06 -37.81 -13.96
CA GLU A 13 19.94 -37.56 -12.82
C GLU A 13 19.20 -36.87 -11.68
N THR A 14 18.27 -35.98 -12.01
CA THR A 14 17.36 -35.32 -11.05
C THR A 14 16.46 -36.35 -10.35
N VAL A 15 15.82 -37.25 -11.11
CA VAL A 15 14.99 -38.34 -10.55
C VAL A 15 15.79 -39.26 -9.64
N ARG A 16 17.03 -39.60 -10.03
CA ARG A 16 17.93 -40.43 -9.22
C ARG A 16 18.25 -39.81 -7.88
N ARG A 17 18.60 -38.52 -7.89
CA ARG A 17 18.92 -37.78 -6.66
C ARG A 17 17.71 -37.69 -5.76
N GLN A 18 16.51 -37.52 -6.30
CA GLN A 18 15.30 -37.35 -5.49
C GLN A 18 14.83 -38.66 -4.84
N LEU A 19 14.90 -39.79 -5.55
CA LEU A 19 14.39 -41.08 -5.06
C LEU A 19 15.41 -41.90 -4.26
N TRP A 20 16.71 -41.71 -4.49
CA TRP A 20 17.78 -42.49 -3.84
C TRP A 20 18.88 -41.60 -3.25
N GLN A 21 18.49 -40.59 -2.47
CA GLN A 21 19.40 -39.62 -1.83
C GLN A 21 20.53 -40.28 -1.03
N SER A 22 20.25 -41.42 -0.38
CA SER A 22 21.16 -42.16 0.49
C SER A 22 22.07 -43.16 -0.22
N GLU A 23 21.85 -43.44 -1.52
CA GLU A 23 22.69 -44.39 -2.28
C GLU A 23 23.90 -43.73 -2.94
N LEU A 24 24.97 -44.51 -3.18
CA LEU A 24 26.12 -44.06 -3.97
C LEU A 24 25.74 -43.84 -5.45
N PRO A 25 26.34 -42.85 -6.15
CA PRO A 25 25.97 -42.49 -7.53
C PRO A 25 25.94 -43.66 -8.53
N GLU A 26 26.89 -44.60 -8.40
CA GLU A 26 26.98 -45.78 -9.28
C GLU A 26 25.81 -46.76 -9.11
N LYS A 27 25.22 -46.85 -7.90
CA LYS A 27 24.06 -47.71 -7.62
C LYS A 27 22.75 -47.09 -8.12
N ARG A 28 22.60 -45.77 -8.02
CA ARG A 28 21.38 -45.03 -8.44
C ARG A 28 21.01 -45.28 -9.90
N ALA A 29 22.02 -45.36 -10.79
CA ALA A 29 21.79 -45.60 -12.21
C ALA A 29 21.19 -46.98 -12.50
N GLY A 30 21.61 -48.01 -11.75
CA GLY A 30 21.03 -49.35 -11.79
C GLY A 30 19.62 -49.40 -11.21
N SER A 31 19.41 -48.78 -10.04
CA SER A 31 18.11 -48.69 -9.35
C SER A 31 17.05 -48.02 -10.22
N LEU A 32 17.37 -46.89 -10.90
CA LEU A 32 16.44 -46.24 -11.82
C LEU A 32 16.09 -47.13 -13.03
N ARG A 33 17.07 -47.84 -13.60
CA ARG A 33 16.79 -48.74 -14.75
C ARG A 33 15.85 -49.88 -14.35
N GLN A 34 16.05 -50.47 -13.17
CA GLN A 34 15.19 -51.52 -12.66
C GLN A 34 13.78 -50.99 -12.36
N LEU A 35 13.66 -49.79 -11.78
CA LEU A 35 12.36 -49.17 -11.51
C LEU A 35 11.56 -48.94 -12.80
N LEU A 36 12.18 -48.36 -13.82
CA LEU A 36 11.52 -48.12 -15.12
C LEU A 36 11.07 -49.43 -15.77
N SER A 37 11.92 -50.47 -15.75
CA SER A 37 11.56 -51.78 -16.27
C SER A 37 10.40 -52.43 -15.52
N ARG A 38 10.30 -52.24 -14.19
CA ARG A 38 9.17 -52.75 -13.41
C ARG A 38 7.88 -52.00 -13.73
N ILE A 39 7.96 -50.67 -13.92
CA ILE A 39 6.81 -49.86 -14.33
C ILE A 39 6.32 -50.32 -15.70
N GLU A 40 7.20 -50.47 -16.69
CA GLU A 40 6.83 -50.97 -18.02
C GLU A 40 6.22 -52.38 -17.98
N GLN A 41 6.77 -53.29 -17.17
CA GLN A 41 6.22 -54.65 -17.00
C GLN A 41 4.88 -54.70 -16.27
N SER A 42 4.53 -53.66 -15.52
CA SER A 42 3.24 -53.58 -14.82
C SER A 42 2.08 -53.13 -15.71
N ILE A 43 2.38 -52.64 -16.92
CA ILE A 43 1.38 -52.24 -17.90
C ILE A 43 0.97 -53.45 -18.75
N PRO A 44 -0.34 -53.76 -18.87
CA PRO A 44 -0.85 -54.78 -19.77
C PRO A 44 -0.34 -54.60 -21.21
N ALA A 45 -0.02 -55.72 -21.89
CA ALA A 45 0.61 -55.71 -23.21
C ALA A 45 -0.27 -55.14 -24.34
N ASP A 46 -1.56 -54.95 -24.09
CA ASP A 46 -2.56 -54.37 -24.98
C ASP A 46 -2.69 -52.83 -24.84
N LEU A 47 -2.02 -52.21 -23.86
CA LEU A 47 -2.01 -50.76 -23.67
C LEU A 47 -0.74 -50.11 -24.25
N PRO A 48 -0.79 -48.82 -24.64
CA PRO A 48 0.39 -48.09 -25.06
C PRO A 48 1.43 -48.02 -23.93
N PRO A 49 2.73 -47.85 -24.25
CA PRO A 49 3.75 -47.66 -23.22
C PRO A 49 3.38 -46.47 -22.33
N LEU A 50 3.62 -46.57 -21.02
CA LEU A 50 3.32 -45.48 -20.08
C LEU A 50 4.37 -44.37 -20.11
N LEU A 51 5.64 -44.74 -20.33
CA LEU A 51 6.78 -43.81 -20.23
C LEU A 51 7.49 -43.65 -21.56
N ALA A 52 7.84 -42.41 -21.89
CA ALA A 52 8.77 -42.08 -22.95
C ALA A 52 10.15 -41.84 -22.32
N ALA A 53 11.05 -42.83 -22.41
CA ALA A 53 12.37 -42.75 -21.77
C ALA A 53 13.50 -42.66 -22.80
N THR A 54 14.32 -41.62 -22.70
CA THR A 54 15.59 -41.49 -23.45
C THR A 54 16.79 -41.81 -22.55
N ARG A 55 18.00 -41.65 -23.09
CA ARG A 55 19.24 -41.81 -22.31
C ARG A 55 19.39 -40.75 -21.20
N THR A 56 18.77 -39.59 -21.35
CA THR A 56 18.92 -38.44 -20.44
C THR A 56 17.63 -38.02 -19.75
N HIS A 57 16.46 -38.22 -20.37
CA HIS A 57 15.17 -37.78 -19.84
C HIS A 57 14.15 -38.91 -19.74
N ILE A 58 13.13 -38.72 -18.90
CA ILE A 58 11.93 -39.57 -18.80
C ILE A 58 10.72 -38.64 -18.84
N GLY A 59 9.76 -38.95 -19.70
CA GLY A 59 8.46 -38.29 -19.80
C GLY A 59 7.31 -39.31 -19.71
N LEU A 60 6.08 -38.81 -19.65
CA LEU A 60 4.89 -39.62 -19.91
C LEU A 60 4.73 -39.80 -21.42
N ALA A 61 4.39 -41.00 -21.88
CA ALA A 61 4.14 -41.23 -23.30
C ALA A 61 2.74 -40.73 -23.71
N ASP A 62 2.59 -40.44 -25.00
CA ASP A 62 1.31 -40.01 -25.58
C ASP A 62 0.25 -41.13 -25.49
N GLY A 63 -1.03 -40.73 -25.46
CA GLY A 63 -2.17 -41.66 -25.44
C GLY A 63 -2.69 -42.02 -24.05
N TRP A 64 -2.19 -41.36 -23.01
CA TRP A 64 -2.72 -41.46 -21.64
C TRP A 64 -3.46 -40.19 -21.26
N GLU A 65 -4.66 -40.36 -20.72
CA GLU A 65 -5.39 -39.30 -20.06
C GLU A 65 -5.05 -39.31 -18.56
N VAL A 66 -4.86 -38.12 -17.99
CA VAL A 66 -4.38 -37.95 -16.62
C VAL A 66 -5.32 -37.01 -15.88
N ASP A 67 -5.94 -37.51 -14.81
CA ASP A 67 -6.91 -36.78 -13.99
C ASP A 67 -6.41 -35.39 -13.55
N VAL A 68 -5.14 -35.29 -13.16
CA VAL A 68 -4.50 -34.04 -12.74
C VAL A 68 -4.45 -33.00 -13.89
N HIS A 69 -4.28 -33.44 -15.14
CA HIS A 69 -4.30 -32.55 -16.30
C HIS A 69 -5.69 -32.03 -16.59
N ILE A 70 -6.73 -32.83 -16.34
CA ILE A 70 -8.14 -32.43 -16.47
C ILE A 70 -8.49 -31.40 -15.39
N LEU A 71 -8.10 -31.64 -14.13
CA LEU A 71 -8.31 -30.69 -13.03
C LEU A 71 -7.66 -29.32 -13.25
N LYS A 72 -6.57 -29.25 -14.02
CA LYS A 72 -5.86 -27.99 -14.35
C LYS A 72 -6.62 -27.11 -15.35
N GLN A 73 -7.62 -27.65 -16.06
CA GLN A 73 -8.37 -26.91 -17.06
C GLN A 73 -9.25 -25.83 -16.40
N LYS A 74 -9.42 -24.70 -17.11
CA LYS A 74 -10.17 -23.54 -16.61
C LYS A 74 -11.70 -23.65 -16.81
N GLY A 75 -12.24 -24.70 -17.42
CA GLY A 75 -13.69 -24.92 -17.55
C GLY A 75 -14.27 -25.66 -16.34
N PRO A 76 -15.60 -25.69 -16.12
CA PRO A 76 -16.19 -26.58 -15.13
C PRO A 76 -15.95 -28.05 -15.54
N LEU A 77 -15.67 -28.92 -14.55
CA LEU A 77 -15.57 -30.36 -14.78
C LEU A 77 -16.87 -30.92 -15.38
N ALA A 78 -16.73 -31.81 -16.35
CA ALA A 78 -17.85 -32.53 -16.90
C ALA A 78 -18.46 -33.48 -15.84
N PRO A 79 -19.77 -33.79 -15.90
CA PRO A 79 -20.42 -34.67 -14.94
C PRO A 79 -19.73 -36.04 -14.81
N GLU A 80 -19.25 -36.62 -15.91
CA GLU A 80 -18.49 -37.87 -15.95
C GLU A 80 -17.19 -37.85 -15.13
N ASP A 81 -16.57 -36.68 -14.93
CA ASP A 81 -15.29 -36.52 -14.23
C ASP A 81 -15.45 -36.13 -12.75
N SER A 82 -16.69 -36.12 -12.23
CA SER A 82 -17.00 -35.66 -10.87
C SER A 82 -16.26 -36.44 -9.77
N ASN A 83 -15.82 -37.67 -10.05
CA ASN A 83 -15.01 -38.47 -9.12
C ASN A 83 -13.67 -37.80 -8.78
N MET A 84 -13.12 -36.97 -9.67
CA MET A 84 -11.84 -36.29 -9.49
C MET A 84 -11.87 -35.21 -8.39
N LEU A 85 -13.06 -34.80 -7.96
CA LEU A 85 -13.27 -33.87 -6.84
C LEU A 85 -13.04 -34.52 -5.46
N ASN A 86 -12.86 -35.84 -5.43
CA ASN A 86 -12.76 -36.64 -4.20
C ASN A 86 -11.40 -37.35 -4.07
N GLY A 87 -11.05 -37.71 -2.82
CA GLY A 87 -9.84 -38.47 -2.49
C GLY A 87 -8.55 -37.64 -2.51
N GLU A 88 -7.46 -38.22 -2.01
CA GLU A 88 -6.13 -37.58 -1.98
C GLU A 88 -5.26 -38.06 -3.15
N LEU A 89 -4.40 -37.19 -3.71
CA LEU A 89 -3.44 -37.62 -4.73
C LEU A 89 -2.55 -38.74 -4.17
N LEU A 90 -2.60 -39.91 -4.83
CA LEU A 90 -1.85 -41.11 -4.43
C LEU A 90 -2.06 -41.47 -2.95
N GLU A 91 -3.32 -41.49 -2.52
CA GLU A 91 -3.71 -41.89 -1.16
C GLU A 91 -3.06 -43.23 -0.76
N GLY A 92 -2.43 -43.27 0.42
CA GLY A 92 -1.74 -44.46 0.93
C GLY A 92 -0.36 -44.75 0.31
N ALA A 93 0.10 -43.97 -0.66
CA ALA A 93 1.46 -44.11 -1.18
C ALA A 93 2.51 -43.68 -0.14
N LYS A 94 3.56 -44.49 0.03
CA LYS A 94 4.70 -44.16 0.89
C LYS A 94 5.81 -43.53 0.07
N SER A 95 6.19 -42.30 0.41
CA SER A 95 7.31 -41.62 -0.23
C SER A 95 8.65 -42.24 0.20
N PRO A 96 9.58 -42.49 -0.74
CA PRO A 96 10.85 -43.15 -0.44
C PRO A 96 11.88 -42.22 0.23
N THR A 97 11.68 -40.92 0.17
CA THR A 97 12.56 -39.88 0.74
C THR A 97 11.74 -38.72 1.29
N GLN A 98 12.31 -37.99 2.26
CA GLN A 98 11.69 -36.77 2.80
C GLN A 98 11.39 -35.76 1.70
N GLY A 99 12.33 -35.53 0.78
CA GLY A 99 12.10 -34.59 -0.34
C GLY A 99 11.02 -35.02 -1.34
N ALA A 100 10.68 -36.32 -1.42
CA ALA A 100 9.54 -36.79 -2.20
C ALA A 100 8.21 -36.63 -1.43
N GLU A 101 8.27 -36.73 -0.10
CA GLU A 101 7.14 -36.49 0.81
C GLU A 101 6.74 -35.01 0.85
N ASP A 102 7.72 -34.11 0.95
CA ASP A 102 7.51 -32.66 0.91
C ASP A 102 6.92 -32.25 -0.45
N TRP A 103 7.44 -32.81 -1.55
CA TRP A 103 6.90 -32.56 -2.90
C TRP A 103 5.45 -33.04 -3.04
N LEU A 104 5.15 -34.25 -2.56
CA LEU A 104 3.80 -34.82 -2.63
C LEU A 104 2.80 -34.00 -1.80
N THR A 105 3.22 -33.50 -0.64
CA THR A 105 2.40 -32.62 0.22
C THR A 105 2.03 -31.32 -0.51
N PHE A 106 3.00 -30.68 -1.15
CA PHE A 106 2.76 -29.47 -1.94
C PHE A 106 1.83 -29.73 -3.14
N GLU A 107 2.03 -30.84 -3.84
CA GLU A 107 1.21 -31.19 -5.00
C GLU A 107 -0.25 -31.50 -4.61
N ARG A 108 -0.47 -32.13 -3.45
CA ARG A 108 -1.80 -32.37 -2.89
C ARG A 108 -2.53 -31.06 -2.59
N GLN A 109 -1.86 -30.11 -1.93
CA GLN A 109 -2.41 -28.79 -1.67
C GLN A 109 -2.80 -28.07 -2.97
N ARG A 110 -1.93 -28.12 -3.99
CA ARG A 110 -2.19 -27.50 -5.30
C ARG A 110 -3.40 -28.11 -6.02
N ILE A 111 -3.59 -29.43 -5.91
CA ILE A 111 -4.76 -30.12 -6.47
C ILE A 111 -6.04 -29.72 -5.72
N ASP A 112 -5.98 -29.56 -4.40
CA ASP A 112 -7.13 -29.14 -3.60
C ASP A 112 -7.55 -27.69 -3.91
N GLU A 113 -6.60 -26.80 -4.22
CA GLU A 113 -6.90 -25.46 -4.76
C GLU A 113 -7.65 -25.55 -6.09
N TRP A 114 -7.22 -26.40 -7.03
CA TRP A 114 -7.93 -26.59 -8.30
C TRP A 114 -9.33 -27.16 -8.09
N ARG A 115 -9.48 -28.15 -7.21
CA ARG A 115 -10.79 -28.71 -6.85
C ARG A 115 -11.71 -27.65 -6.24
N SER A 116 -11.20 -26.79 -5.37
CA SER A 116 -11.95 -25.69 -4.78
C SER A 116 -12.51 -24.73 -5.84
N VAL A 117 -11.71 -24.38 -6.86
CA VAL A 117 -12.15 -23.56 -7.99
C VAL A 117 -13.27 -24.24 -8.79
N HIS A 118 -13.14 -25.54 -9.07
CA HIS A 118 -14.17 -26.30 -9.78
C HIS A 118 -15.46 -26.44 -8.97
N LEU A 119 -15.36 -26.76 -7.68
CA LEU A 119 -16.49 -26.87 -6.76
C LEU A 119 -17.25 -25.54 -6.64
N THR A 120 -16.52 -24.43 -6.50
CA THR A 120 -17.11 -23.07 -6.45
C THR A 120 -17.95 -22.81 -7.70
N ARG A 121 -17.40 -23.09 -8.89
CA ARG A 121 -18.13 -22.89 -10.15
C ARG A 121 -19.31 -23.82 -10.33
N LEU A 122 -19.17 -25.09 -9.95
CA LEU A 122 -20.26 -26.06 -9.99
C LEU A 122 -21.41 -25.61 -9.08
N ILE A 123 -21.11 -25.05 -7.90
CA ILE A 123 -22.10 -24.48 -6.97
C ILE A 123 -22.76 -23.21 -7.55
N GLU A 124 -22.02 -22.39 -8.29
CA GLU A 124 -22.57 -21.17 -8.90
C GLU A 124 -23.42 -21.44 -10.15
N THR A 125 -23.22 -22.58 -10.82
CA THR A 125 -23.87 -22.93 -12.10
C THR A 125 -24.89 -24.07 -12.00
N SER A 126 -25.22 -24.53 -10.79
CA SER A 126 -26.02 -25.74 -10.52
C SER A 126 -27.55 -25.61 -10.67
N GLU A 127 -28.06 -24.79 -11.59
CA GLU A 127 -29.53 -24.60 -11.73
C GLU A 127 -30.29 -25.90 -12.07
N ASP A 128 -29.65 -26.88 -12.73
CA ASP A 128 -30.25 -28.15 -13.17
C ASP A 128 -29.97 -29.36 -12.25
N ARG A 129 -29.27 -29.20 -11.12
CA ARG A 129 -28.86 -30.32 -10.24
C ARG A 129 -29.83 -30.52 -9.06
N SER A 130 -29.94 -31.75 -8.57
CA SER A 130 -30.72 -32.06 -7.35
C SER A 130 -30.18 -31.30 -6.14
N ASP A 131 -31.07 -30.85 -5.23
CA ASP A 131 -30.66 -30.16 -3.99
C ASP A 131 -29.68 -31.00 -3.15
N ASP A 132 -29.83 -32.34 -3.13
CA ASP A 132 -28.92 -33.24 -2.41
C ASP A 132 -27.50 -33.25 -3.02
N GLU A 133 -27.40 -33.18 -4.34
CA GLU A 133 -26.11 -33.09 -5.04
C GLU A 133 -25.43 -31.75 -4.76
N GLN A 134 -26.19 -30.66 -4.74
CA GLN A 134 -25.66 -29.33 -4.45
C GLN A 134 -25.18 -29.20 -3.00
N VAL A 135 -25.89 -29.83 -2.05
CA VAL A 135 -25.44 -29.91 -0.64
C VAL A 135 -24.14 -30.71 -0.53
N ALA A 136 -24.02 -31.83 -1.26
CA ALA A 136 -22.79 -32.63 -1.27
C ALA A 136 -21.59 -31.83 -1.81
N LEU A 137 -21.78 -31.07 -2.91
CA LEU A 137 -20.73 -30.21 -3.47
C LEU A 137 -20.31 -29.09 -2.50
N ALA A 138 -21.26 -28.41 -1.86
CA ALA A 138 -20.96 -27.35 -0.90
C ALA A 138 -20.26 -27.88 0.36
N ARG A 139 -20.65 -29.06 0.86
CA ARG A 139 -19.93 -29.72 1.97
C ARG A 139 -18.52 -30.12 1.57
N ARG A 140 -18.34 -30.63 0.36
CA ARG A 140 -17.01 -30.98 -0.16
C ARG A 140 -16.10 -29.76 -0.26
N LEU A 141 -16.64 -28.61 -0.66
CA LEU A 141 -15.89 -27.35 -0.66
C LEU A 141 -15.48 -26.95 0.77
N LEU A 142 -16.34 -27.12 1.77
CA LEU A 142 -16.00 -26.85 3.18
C LEU A 142 -14.99 -27.83 3.79
N GLU A 143 -14.85 -29.04 3.24
CA GLU A 143 -13.77 -29.95 3.65
C GLU A 143 -12.39 -29.48 3.15
N LEU A 144 -12.34 -28.80 1.99
CA LEU A 144 -11.11 -28.24 1.42
C LEU A 144 -10.80 -26.84 1.96
N ASP A 145 -11.82 -26.01 2.09
CA ASP A 145 -11.75 -24.65 2.60
C ASP A 145 -12.86 -24.43 3.65
N PRO A 146 -12.56 -24.68 4.94
CA PRO A 146 -13.52 -24.53 6.03
C PRO A 146 -14.11 -23.12 6.14
N ALA A 147 -13.39 -22.09 5.66
CA ALA A 147 -13.82 -20.69 5.73
C ALA A 147 -14.56 -20.22 4.47
N SER A 148 -14.87 -21.12 3.53
CA SER A 148 -15.51 -20.77 2.27
C SER A 148 -16.92 -20.19 2.46
N GLU A 149 -17.03 -18.86 2.40
CA GLU A 149 -18.31 -18.17 2.49
C GLU A 149 -19.25 -18.52 1.34
N THR A 150 -18.71 -18.80 0.14
CA THR A 150 -19.51 -19.24 -1.01
C THR A 150 -20.21 -20.57 -0.74
N ALA A 151 -19.51 -21.53 -0.11
CA ALA A 151 -20.12 -22.80 0.28
C ALA A 151 -21.20 -22.62 1.35
N TYR A 152 -20.94 -21.78 2.36
CA TYR A 152 -21.94 -21.48 3.39
C TYR A 152 -23.17 -20.76 2.83
N ARG A 153 -22.99 -19.81 1.89
CA ARG A 153 -24.10 -19.15 1.20
C ARG A 153 -24.95 -20.13 0.39
N ALA A 154 -24.32 -21.08 -0.30
CA ALA A 154 -25.03 -22.13 -1.01
C ALA A 154 -25.84 -23.02 -0.05
N LEU A 155 -25.23 -23.50 1.04
CA LEU A 155 -25.92 -24.30 2.05
C LEU A 155 -27.09 -23.57 2.69
N MET A 156 -26.95 -22.28 3.00
CA MET A 156 -28.06 -21.47 3.54
C MET A 156 -29.26 -21.44 2.59
N ARG A 157 -29.05 -21.20 1.29
CA ARG A 157 -30.13 -21.19 0.29
C ARG A 157 -30.77 -22.57 0.13
N LEU A 158 -29.95 -23.62 0.05
CA LEU A 158 -30.41 -25.00 -0.13
C LEU A 158 -31.23 -25.48 1.06
N TYR A 159 -30.76 -25.28 2.30
CA TYR A 159 -31.50 -25.71 3.49
C TYR A 159 -32.83 -24.97 3.65
N VAL A 160 -32.91 -23.69 3.29
CA VAL A 160 -34.21 -22.99 3.28
C VAL A 160 -35.13 -23.53 2.18
N ARG A 161 -34.61 -23.81 0.99
CA ARG A 161 -35.38 -24.42 -0.11
C ARG A 161 -35.90 -25.82 0.28
N MET A 162 -35.10 -26.60 1.00
CA MET A 162 -35.46 -27.91 1.55
C MET A 162 -36.36 -27.82 2.80
N ASN A 163 -36.81 -26.61 3.18
CA ASN A 163 -37.68 -26.34 4.32
C ASN A 163 -37.06 -26.73 5.69
N ASP A 164 -35.73 -26.64 5.82
CA ASP A 164 -34.97 -26.82 7.07
C ASP A 164 -34.22 -25.51 7.46
N PRO A 165 -34.94 -24.51 8.00
CA PRO A 165 -34.33 -23.25 8.43
C PRO A 165 -33.39 -23.41 9.63
N ALA A 166 -33.50 -24.50 10.40
CA ALA A 166 -32.61 -24.77 11.52
C ALA A 166 -31.21 -25.13 11.03
N ALA A 167 -31.11 -26.00 10.03
CA ALA A 167 -29.84 -26.32 9.37
C ALA A 167 -29.23 -25.09 8.67
N ALA A 168 -30.05 -24.26 8.02
CA ALA A 168 -29.62 -23.01 7.41
C ALA A 168 -29.00 -22.05 8.43
N ARG A 169 -29.66 -21.86 9.58
CA ARG A 169 -29.15 -21.02 10.67
C ARG A 169 -27.85 -21.57 11.26
N GLN A 170 -27.76 -22.88 11.41
CA GLN A 170 -26.53 -23.52 11.90
C GLN A 170 -25.36 -23.32 10.91
N ALA A 171 -25.62 -23.37 9.60
CA ALA A 171 -24.61 -23.08 8.58
C ALA A 171 -24.07 -21.64 8.71
N TYR A 172 -24.95 -20.65 8.88
CA TYR A 172 -24.55 -19.25 9.12
C TYR A 172 -23.69 -19.09 10.38
N LEU A 173 -24.12 -19.68 11.50
CA LEU A 173 -23.38 -19.58 12.77
C LEU A 173 -22.01 -20.26 12.70
N LYS A 174 -21.91 -21.38 11.99
CA LYS A 174 -20.63 -22.05 11.72
C LYS A 174 -19.71 -21.17 10.88
N CYS A 175 -20.21 -20.57 9.81
CA CYS A 175 -19.44 -19.60 9.00
C CYS A 175 -18.88 -18.47 9.87
N LYS A 176 -19.73 -17.87 10.72
CA LYS A 176 -19.33 -16.79 11.62
C LYS A 176 -18.27 -17.23 12.64
N SER A 177 -18.42 -18.43 13.23
CA SER A 177 -17.41 -18.97 14.15
C SER A 177 -16.09 -19.20 13.43
N GLN A 178 -16.12 -19.88 12.28
CA GLN A 178 -14.92 -20.26 11.55
C GLN A 178 -14.10 -19.03 11.11
N LEU A 179 -14.76 -17.99 10.59
CA LEU A 179 -14.08 -16.74 10.20
C LEU A 179 -13.53 -15.97 11.40
N LYS A 180 -14.21 -16.05 12.54
CA LYS A 180 -13.75 -15.40 13.77
C LYS A 180 -12.54 -16.14 14.35
N ASP A 181 -12.57 -17.47 14.35
CA ASP A 181 -11.52 -18.30 14.93
C ASP A 181 -10.24 -18.31 14.05
N ASP A 182 -10.38 -18.35 12.72
CA ASP A 182 -9.24 -18.45 11.80
C ASP A 182 -8.66 -17.08 11.38
N PHE A 183 -9.51 -16.04 11.29
CA PHE A 183 -9.13 -14.74 10.69
C PHE A 183 -9.47 -13.51 11.56
N ASP A 184 -10.08 -13.68 12.73
CA ASP A 184 -10.59 -12.59 13.59
C ASP A 184 -11.60 -11.65 12.90
N THR A 185 -12.18 -12.07 11.77
CA THR A 185 -13.09 -11.28 10.92
C THR A 185 -14.55 -11.72 11.07
N GLU A 186 -15.47 -10.81 10.72
CA GLU A 186 -16.90 -11.12 10.58
C GLU A 186 -17.22 -11.56 9.13
N PRO A 187 -18.31 -12.33 8.88
CA PRO A 187 -18.71 -12.72 7.53
C PRO A 187 -18.93 -11.53 6.60
N GLU A 188 -18.66 -11.72 5.31
CA GLU A 188 -18.92 -10.74 4.27
C GLU A 188 -20.37 -10.20 4.35
N GLU A 189 -20.56 -8.95 3.90
CA GLU A 189 -21.87 -8.32 3.87
C GLU A 189 -22.86 -9.13 3.03
N SER A 190 -22.40 -9.76 1.94
CA SER A 190 -23.19 -10.65 1.08
C SER A 190 -23.73 -11.88 1.83
N THR A 191 -22.92 -12.48 2.70
CA THR A 191 -23.27 -13.64 3.54
C THR A 191 -24.23 -13.24 4.66
N THR A 192 -23.95 -12.11 5.31
CA THR A 192 -24.78 -11.55 6.39
C THR A 192 -26.12 -11.02 5.86
N ALA A 193 -26.16 -10.48 4.65
CA ALA A 193 -27.39 -10.04 3.98
C ALA A 193 -28.26 -11.22 3.59
N LEU A 194 -27.67 -12.29 3.04
CA LEU A 194 -28.40 -13.52 2.72
C LEU A 194 -29.00 -14.17 3.98
N ALA A 195 -28.26 -14.21 5.09
CA ALA A 195 -28.79 -14.73 6.35
C ALA A 195 -29.99 -13.92 6.89
N ARG A 196 -30.01 -12.60 6.63
CA ARG A 196 -31.15 -11.72 6.94
C ARG A 196 -32.34 -11.97 6.02
N GLU A 197 -32.10 -12.05 4.71
CA GLU A 197 -33.12 -12.36 3.69
C GLU A 197 -33.84 -13.68 4.00
N LEU A 198 -33.08 -14.68 4.40
CA LEU A 198 -33.57 -16.02 4.73
C LEU A 198 -34.17 -16.14 6.14
N GLY A 199 -34.22 -15.06 6.92
CA GLY A 199 -34.82 -15.04 8.26
C GLY A 199 -34.05 -15.84 9.33
N LEU A 200 -32.74 -16.06 9.13
CA LEU A 200 -31.90 -16.92 9.99
C LEU A 200 -31.38 -16.19 11.25
N VAL A 201 -31.55 -14.86 11.31
CA VAL A 201 -31.12 -14.00 12.43
C VAL A 201 -32.37 -13.35 13.08
N PRO A 202 -32.53 -13.39 14.42
CA PRO A 202 -33.71 -12.84 15.09
C PRO A 202 -33.83 -11.31 14.96
N ALA A 203 -35.05 -10.82 14.73
CA ALA A 203 -35.38 -9.40 14.63
C ALA A 203 -35.03 -8.56 15.90
N ALA A 204 -34.77 -9.18 17.06
CA ALA A 204 -34.38 -8.46 18.27
C ALA A 204 -32.88 -8.07 18.32
N GLN A 205 -32.04 -8.68 17.48
CA GLN A 205 -30.69 -8.17 17.18
C GLN A 205 -30.71 -7.14 16.03
N ALA A 206 -31.89 -6.87 15.44
CA ALA A 206 -32.05 -5.88 14.39
C ALA A 206 -31.99 -4.42 14.91
N ALA A 207 -32.18 -4.17 16.21
CA ALA A 207 -32.14 -2.80 16.76
C ALA A 207 -30.72 -2.26 17.07
N ALA A 208 -29.67 -3.10 16.96
CA ALA A 208 -28.27 -2.66 17.10
C ALA A 208 -27.53 -2.57 15.75
N ALA A 209 -28.18 -2.94 14.66
CA ALA A 209 -27.61 -2.93 13.31
C ALA A 209 -28.54 -2.32 12.26
N GLU A 210 -29.42 -1.40 12.68
CA GLU A 210 -30.08 -0.47 11.77
C GLU A 210 -29.10 0.67 11.43
N ARG A 211 -28.34 0.49 10.35
CA ARG A 211 -28.08 1.63 9.45
C ARG A 211 -29.13 1.56 8.34
N PRO A 212 -29.92 2.61 8.10
CA PRO A 212 -31.04 2.54 7.17
C PRO A 212 -30.55 2.34 5.75
N SER A 213 -31.18 1.43 5.00
CA SER A 213 -31.13 1.46 3.54
C SER A 213 -32.16 2.48 3.04
N ALA A 214 -31.68 3.56 2.45
CA ALA A 214 -32.44 4.32 1.47
C ALA A 214 -31.48 4.60 0.31
N LEU A 215 -31.91 4.26 -0.90
CA LEU A 215 -31.31 4.69 -2.16
C LEU A 215 -31.16 6.22 -2.12
N GLY A 216 -29.94 6.68 -1.85
CA GLY A 216 -29.60 8.07 -1.58
C GLY A 216 -28.32 8.19 -0.73
N GLY A 217 -27.16 8.02 -1.37
CA GLY A 217 -25.86 8.48 -0.86
C GLY A 217 -25.45 8.00 0.54
N LEU A 218 -24.94 6.77 0.66
CA LEU A 218 -23.86 6.54 1.63
C LEU A 218 -22.64 7.30 1.09
N ALA A 219 -22.51 8.57 1.49
CA ALA A 219 -21.25 9.29 1.33
C ALA A 219 -20.17 8.40 1.95
N ASP A 220 -19.22 7.96 1.12
CA ASP A 220 -18.00 7.27 1.55
C ASP A 220 -17.49 7.96 2.83
N ALA A 221 -17.54 7.27 3.98
CA ALA A 221 -17.23 7.88 5.27
C ALA A 221 -15.80 8.41 5.29
N LEU A 222 -14.92 7.74 4.55
CA LEU A 222 -13.58 8.22 4.27
C LEU A 222 -13.63 9.39 3.28
N GLY A 223 -14.37 9.23 2.18
CA GLY A 223 -14.71 10.31 1.24
C GLY A 223 -13.51 10.84 0.48
N GLN A 224 -12.60 9.94 0.10
CA GLN A 224 -11.46 10.26 -0.75
C GLN A 224 -11.91 10.51 -2.20
N PRO A 225 -11.34 11.51 -2.88
CA PRO A 225 -11.60 11.76 -4.28
C PRO A 225 -11.28 10.54 -5.16
N ARG A 226 -12.19 10.24 -6.08
CA ARG A 226 -12.04 9.21 -7.10
C ARG A 226 -11.52 9.85 -8.38
N ILE A 227 -10.34 9.44 -8.81
CA ILE A 227 -9.66 10.00 -9.99
C ILE A 227 -9.67 8.94 -11.09
N ILE A 228 -10.22 9.27 -12.26
CA ILE A 228 -10.05 8.47 -13.46
C ILE A 228 -8.93 9.05 -14.31
N ILE A 229 -8.00 8.21 -14.75
CA ILE A 229 -6.95 8.61 -15.69
C ILE A 229 -7.36 8.16 -17.08
N LEU A 230 -7.56 9.12 -17.98
CA LEU A 230 -8.01 8.85 -19.34
C LEU A 230 -6.82 8.67 -20.28
N PRO A 231 -6.87 7.65 -21.15
CA PRO A 231 -5.87 7.47 -22.20
C PRO A 231 -5.88 8.67 -23.17
N PRO A 232 -4.75 8.96 -23.83
CA PRO A 232 -4.75 9.94 -24.91
C PRO A 232 -5.69 9.49 -26.04
N GLU A 233 -6.55 10.39 -26.54
CA GLU A 233 -7.28 10.15 -27.78
C GLU A 233 -6.27 10.04 -28.94
N SER A 234 -6.39 8.99 -29.76
CA SER A 234 -5.39 8.74 -30.79
C SER A 234 -5.37 9.85 -31.82
N ILE A 235 -4.28 10.62 -31.87
CA ILE A 235 -3.82 11.26 -33.11
C ILE A 235 -2.31 11.06 -33.23
N PHE A 236 -1.82 9.81 -33.18
CA PHE A 236 -0.42 9.53 -33.48
C PHE A 236 -0.27 8.30 -34.37
N THR A 237 0.33 8.54 -35.54
CA THR A 237 0.87 7.55 -36.48
C THR A 237 2.31 7.13 -36.11
N ASP A 238 2.87 7.63 -35.00
CA ASP A 238 4.25 7.40 -34.56
C ASP A 238 4.33 6.42 -33.35
N PRO A 239 4.92 5.21 -33.52
CA PRO A 239 5.09 4.21 -32.46
C PRO A 239 5.99 4.65 -31.29
N LEU A 240 6.89 5.61 -31.48
CA LEU A 240 7.71 6.13 -30.38
C LEU A 240 6.85 6.99 -29.44
N MET A 241 6.05 7.91 -29.99
CA MET A 241 5.18 8.79 -29.19
C MET A 241 4.12 8.00 -28.43
N GLU A 242 3.58 6.92 -29.02
CA GLU A 242 2.63 6.05 -28.32
C GLU A 242 3.25 5.39 -27.07
N ARG A 243 4.47 4.86 -27.19
CA ARG A 243 5.18 4.24 -26.05
C ARG A 243 5.48 5.25 -24.95
N VAL A 244 5.92 6.45 -25.31
CA VAL A 244 6.22 7.52 -24.36
C VAL A 244 4.93 7.98 -23.66
N GLY A 245 3.83 8.15 -24.40
CA GLY A 245 2.53 8.51 -23.82
C GLY A 245 2.02 7.49 -22.82
N ARG A 246 2.13 6.19 -23.15
CA ARG A 246 1.72 5.08 -22.27
C ARG A 246 2.56 5.02 -21.00
N ALA A 247 3.88 5.16 -21.12
CA ALA A 247 4.77 5.18 -19.95
C ALA A 247 4.43 6.34 -19.00
N LEU A 248 4.06 7.51 -19.54
CA LEU A 248 3.79 8.70 -18.73
C LEU A 248 2.51 8.50 -17.93
N LEU A 249 1.53 7.90 -18.58
CA LEU A 249 0.25 7.54 -18.01
C LEU A 249 0.40 6.53 -16.85
N GLU A 250 1.23 5.52 -17.05
CA GLU A 250 1.57 4.51 -16.03
C GLU A 250 2.25 5.17 -14.83
N ASP A 251 3.27 5.98 -15.08
CA ASP A 251 4.04 6.67 -14.04
C ASP A 251 3.19 7.67 -13.23
N VAL A 252 2.29 8.41 -13.90
CA VAL A 252 1.34 9.31 -13.22
C VAL A 252 0.33 8.51 -12.38
N THR A 253 -0.13 7.36 -12.88
CA THR A 253 -1.03 6.45 -12.14
C THR A 253 -0.34 5.94 -10.87
N ILE A 254 0.89 5.47 -10.98
CA ILE A 254 1.70 5.00 -9.86
C ILE A 254 1.92 6.13 -8.85
N GLY A 255 2.38 7.29 -9.32
CA GLY A 255 2.69 8.42 -8.44
C GLY A 255 1.48 8.97 -7.70
N LEU A 256 0.31 9.08 -8.35
CA LEU A 256 -0.93 9.49 -7.68
C LEU A 256 -1.41 8.43 -6.67
N SER A 257 -1.25 7.14 -6.99
CA SER A 257 -1.60 6.04 -6.07
C SER A 257 -0.72 6.04 -4.81
N GLN A 258 0.57 6.38 -4.94
CA GLN A 258 1.51 6.54 -3.82
C GLN A 258 1.15 7.70 -2.88
N GLN A 259 0.36 8.68 -3.32
CA GLN A 259 -0.10 9.76 -2.43
C GLN A 259 -1.08 9.29 -1.35
N ARG A 260 -1.71 8.11 -1.53
CA ARG A 260 -2.67 7.47 -0.60
C ARG A 260 -3.87 8.35 -0.19
N GLY A 261 -4.01 9.54 -0.76
CA GLY A 261 -5.11 10.49 -0.52
C GLY A 261 -6.27 10.36 -1.52
N PHE A 262 -6.10 9.57 -2.57
CA PHE A 262 -7.05 9.46 -3.69
C PHE A 262 -7.26 8.00 -4.08
N LYS A 263 -8.44 7.71 -4.63
CA LYS A 263 -8.74 6.43 -5.28
C LYS A 263 -8.52 6.57 -6.78
N VAL A 264 -7.42 6.04 -7.28
CA VAL A 264 -7.02 6.20 -8.69
C VAL A 264 -7.47 4.99 -9.50
N ILE A 265 -8.19 5.22 -10.60
CA ILE A 265 -8.49 4.22 -11.62
C ILE A 265 -7.52 4.38 -12.78
N ALA A 266 -6.77 3.31 -13.03
CA ALA A 266 -5.76 3.26 -14.08
C ALA A 266 -6.38 3.38 -15.48
N ALA A 267 -5.57 3.85 -16.43
CA ALA A 267 -6.06 4.14 -17.78
C ALA A 267 -6.50 2.91 -18.58
N HIS A 268 -5.90 1.74 -18.35
CA HIS A 268 -6.31 0.51 -19.02
C HIS A 268 -7.72 0.07 -18.60
N THR A 269 -8.05 0.21 -17.31
CA THR A 269 -9.41 -0.01 -16.80
C THR A 269 -10.38 1.04 -17.34
N SER A 270 -9.90 2.28 -17.50
CA SER A 270 -10.70 3.39 -18.04
C SER A 270 -11.13 3.13 -19.50
N LEU A 271 -10.25 2.56 -20.33
CA LEU A 271 -10.60 2.13 -21.69
C LEU A 271 -11.71 1.07 -21.69
N GLU A 272 -11.59 0.08 -20.82
CA GLU A 272 -12.58 -0.99 -20.71
C GLU A 272 -13.93 -0.45 -20.25
N ILE A 273 -13.95 0.43 -19.24
CA ILE A 273 -15.16 1.11 -18.76
C ILE A 273 -15.83 1.88 -19.90
N LEU A 274 -15.07 2.71 -20.64
CA LEU A 274 -15.60 3.48 -21.76
C LEU A 274 -16.13 2.59 -22.90
N SER A 275 -15.43 1.49 -23.21
CA SER A 275 -15.84 0.56 -24.27
C SER A 275 -17.13 -0.18 -23.97
N ARG A 276 -17.37 -0.52 -22.69
CA ARG A 276 -18.60 -1.18 -22.23
C ARG A 276 -19.80 -0.23 -22.21
N SER A 277 -19.58 1.06 -21.95
CA SER A 277 -20.62 2.08 -21.99
C SER A 277 -21.10 2.42 -23.42
N ALA A 278 -20.33 2.10 -24.45
CA ALA A 278 -20.63 2.41 -25.85
C ALA A 278 -21.43 1.32 -26.60
N ASP A 279 -21.54 0.10 -26.05
CA ASP A 279 -22.23 -1.03 -26.70
C ASP A 279 -23.60 -1.32 -26.05
N PRO A 280 -24.73 -0.89 -26.67
CA PRO A 280 -26.06 -1.04 -26.09
C PRO A 280 -26.53 -2.49 -25.97
N ALA A 281 -25.91 -3.46 -26.67
CA ALA A 281 -26.27 -4.88 -26.63
C ALA A 281 -25.57 -5.64 -25.48
N ARG A 282 -24.54 -5.06 -24.87
CA ARG A 282 -23.82 -5.59 -23.68
C ARG A 282 -24.20 -4.90 -22.38
N ALA A 283 -25.19 -4.00 -22.42
CA ALA A 283 -25.74 -3.32 -21.26
C ALA A 283 -26.62 -4.26 -20.42
N VAL A 284 -26.00 -5.24 -19.75
CA VAL A 284 -26.53 -5.76 -18.49
C VAL A 284 -26.33 -4.63 -17.46
N PRO A 285 -27.29 -4.31 -16.57
CA PRO A 285 -27.06 -3.34 -15.52
C PRO A 285 -25.96 -3.86 -14.57
N GLY A 286 -24.71 -3.48 -14.86
CA GLY A 286 -23.54 -3.72 -14.03
C GLY A 286 -23.54 -2.83 -12.80
N PRO A 287 -22.67 -3.09 -11.81
CA PRO A 287 -22.74 -2.50 -10.48
C PRO A 287 -22.87 -0.98 -10.58
N LEU A 288 -23.95 -0.46 -9.99
CA LEU A 288 -24.32 0.95 -9.99
C LEU A 288 -23.11 1.87 -9.75
N ASP A 289 -23.05 2.95 -10.53
CA ASP A 289 -22.44 4.24 -10.19
C ASP A 289 -20.92 4.28 -9.92
N LEU A 290 -20.10 4.00 -10.94
CA LEU A 290 -18.72 4.54 -10.95
C LEU A 290 -18.78 6.06 -11.21
N SER A 291 -19.16 6.84 -10.20
CA SER A 291 -18.89 8.27 -10.20
C SER A 291 -17.39 8.49 -9.92
N PHE A 292 -16.78 9.28 -10.79
CA PHE A 292 -15.44 9.84 -10.56
C PHE A 292 -15.64 11.28 -10.17
N ASP A 293 -14.80 11.84 -9.31
CA ASP A 293 -14.84 13.26 -8.96
C ASP A 293 -13.99 14.08 -9.93
N TYR A 294 -12.87 13.49 -10.35
CA TYR A 294 -11.89 14.11 -11.23
C TYR A 294 -11.48 13.18 -12.36
N ALA A 295 -11.25 13.76 -13.54
CA ALA A 295 -10.64 13.11 -14.68
C ALA A 295 -9.29 13.78 -15.00
N VAL A 296 -8.24 12.97 -15.11
CA VAL A 296 -6.92 13.41 -15.56
C VAL A 296 -6.71 12.94 -16.99
N TYR A 297 -6.42 13.88 -17.87
CA TYR A 297 -6.13 13.62 -19.27
C TYR A 297 -4.66 13.95 -19.55
N VAL A 298 -3.93 13.00 -20.14
CA VAL A 298 -2.52 13.18 -20.51
C VAL A 298 -2.36 12.89 -22.00
N THR A 299 -1.76 13.84 -22.72
CA THR A 299 -1.40 13.68 -24.14
C THR A 299 0.02 14.11 -24.39
N ILE A 300 0.62 13.55 -25.44
CA ILE A 300 1.90 13.99 -25.98
C ILE A 300 1.64 14.35 -27.43
N GLN A 301 2.05 15.54 -27.87
CA GLN A 301 1.85 16.04 -29.22
C GLN A 301 3.14 16.64 -29.78
N GLY A 302 3.28 16.70 -31.09
CA GLY A 302 4.45 17.29 -31.75
C GLY A 302 5.24 16.32 -32.63
N ARG A 303 6.34 16.82 -33.21
CA ARG A 303 7.26 16.06 -34.07
C ARG A 303 8.70 16.54 -33.86
N ASP A 304 9.66 15.63 -34.05
CA ASP A 304 11.11 15.89 -33.97
C ASP A 304 11.54 16.54 -32.64
N GLU A 305 11.98 17.81 -32.65
CA GLU A 305 12.44 18.53 -31.46
C GLU A 305 11.32 19.31 -30.74
N ASP A 306 10.14 19.45 -31.36
CA ASP A 306 9.00 20.22 -30.85
C ASP A 306 7.91 19.29 -30.28
N VAL A 307 8.28 18.46 -29.31
CA VAL A 307 7.36 17.53 -28.62
C VAL A 307 6.89 18.16 -27.30
N TYR A 308 5.60 18.09 -27.01
CA TYR A 308 4.97 18.65 -25.82
C TYR A 308 4.09 17.61 -25.13
N ALA A 309 4.14 17.57 -23.80
CA ALA A 309 3.17 16.86 -22.98
C ALA A 309 2.12 17.84 -22.46
N THR A 310 0.85 17.53 -22.65
CA THR A 310 -0.28 18.27 -22.09
C THR A 310 -0.97 17.41 -21.04
N CYS A 311 -1.14 17.94 -19.83
CA CYS A 311 -1.90 17.32 -18.76
C CYS A 311 -3.07 18.23 -18.37
N ARG A 312 -4.27 17.66 -18.18
CA ARG A 312 -5.47 18.41 -17.80
C ARG A 312 -6.22 17.69 -16.69
N LEU A 313 -6.65 18.44 -15.68
CA LEU A 313 -7.52 17.99 -14.61
C LEU A 313 -8.91 18.60 -14.80
N THR A 314 -9.93 17.75 -14.87
CA THR A 314 -11.32 18.15 -15.09
C THR A 314 -12.19 17.60 -13.98
N ARG A 315 -13.11 18.42 -13.44
CA ARG A 315 -14.18 17.94 -12.57
C ARG A 315 -15.26 17.30 -13.41
N THR A 316 -15.58 16.05 -13.12
CA THR A 316 -16.53 15.27 -13.95
C THR A 316 -17.96 15.77 -13.83
N THR A 317 -18.38 16.22 -12.64
CA THR A 317 -19.76 16.63 -12.38
C THR A 317 -20.14 17.92 -13.09
N THR A 318 -19.19 18.86 -13.22
CA THR A 318 -19.40 20.16 -13.88
C THR A 318 -18.76 20.26 -15.26
N SER A 319 -17.94 19.28 -15.66
CA SER A 319 -17.06 19.34 -16.83
C SER A 319 -16.08 20.54 -16.82
N GLU A 320 -15.82 21.12 -15.65
CA GLU A 320 -14.92 22.26 -15.48
C GLU A 320 -13.46 21.82 -15.51
N VAL A 321 -12.62 22.52 -16.30
CA VAL A 321 -11.17 22.34 -16.28
C VAL A 321 -10.58 23.13 -15.12
N ILE A 322 -10.21 22.43 -14.05
CA ILE A 322 -9.65 23.03 -12.84
C ILE A 322 -8.20 23.44 -13.07
N TRP A 323 -7.46 22.64 -13.85
CA TRP A 323 -6.05 22.86 -14.10
C TRP A 323 -5.62 22.24 -15.43
N ALA A 324 -4.69 22.89 -16.12
CA ALA A 324 -4.05 22.36 -17.30
C ALA A 324 -2.59 22.81 -17.32
N LEU A 325 -1.73 21.97 -17.87
CA LEU A 325 -0.31 22.23 -18.02
C LEU A 325 0.18 21.70 -19.35
N GLU A 326 0.97 22.52 -20.05
CA GLU A 326 1.71 22.14 -21.24
C GLU A 326 3.21 22.22 -20.95
N LEU A 327 3.96 21.21 -21.40
CA LEU A 327 5.38 21.05 -21.07
C LEU A 327 6.18 20.56 -22.28
N PRO A 328 7.25 21.26 -22.69
CA PRO A 328 8.14 20.74 -23.73
C PRO A 328 8.90 19.50 -23.23
N LEU A 329 9.04 18.52 -24.11
CA LEU A 329 9.75 17.25 -23.91
C LEU A 329 11.03 17.23 -24.73
N VAL A 330 12.18 17.25 -24.03
CA VAL A 330 13.49 17.15 -24.68
C VAL A 330 13.80 15.69 -24.98
N MET A 331 13.55 15.27 -26.23
CA MET A 331 13.70 13.87 -26.67
C MET A 331 15.12 13.31 -26.48
N GLN A 332 16.14 14.17 -26.50
CA GLN A 332 17.56 13.79 -26.34
C GLN A 332 17.89 13.30 -24.92
N LYS A 333 17.12 13.71 -23.90
CA LYS A 333 17.28 13.31 -22.48
C LYS A 333 15.98 12.77 -21.89
N ILE A 334 15.27 11.98 -22.69
CA ILE A 334 13.89 11.63 -22.39
C ILE A 334 13.70 11.06 -20.98
N SER A 335 14.60 10.18 -20.50
CA SER A 335 14.50 9.55 -19.18
C SER A 335 14.57 10.55 -18.01
N GLU A 336 15.51 11.50 -18.05
CA GLU A 336 15.67 12.53 -17.01
C GLU A 336 14.50 13.53 -17.04
N SER A 337 14.12 13.95 -18.25
CA SER A 337 12.97 14.84 -18.47
C SER A 337 11.67 14.19 -18.00
N PHE A 338 11.50 12.88 -18.20
CA PHE A 338 10.30 12.14 -17.82
C PHE A 338 10.12 12.04 -16.32
N ALA A 339 11.16 11.59 -15.60
CA ALA A 339 11.09 11.48 -14.15
C ALA A 339 10.86 12.85 -13.50
N HIS A 340 11.38 13.94 -14.06
CA HIS A 340 11.06 15.28 -13.56
C HIS A 340 9.62 15.70 -13.89
N LEU A 341 9.16 15.42 -15.11
CA LEU A 341 7.82 15.77 -15.59
C LEU A 341 6.72 15.03 -14.82
N THR A 342 6.82 13.70 -14.67
CA THR A 342 5.89 12.88 -13.88
C THR A 342 5.77 13.43 -12.46
N ARG A 343 6.91 13.68 -11.79
CA ARG A 343 6.91 14.20 -10.42
C ARG A 343 6.17 15.51 -10.30
N ARG A 344 6.44 16.44 -11.23
CA ARG A 344 5.78 17.75 -11.25
C ARG A 344 4.28 17.62 -11.53
N ILE A 345 3.87 16.72 -12.43
CA ILE A 345 2.47 16.45 -12.71
C ILE A 345 1.78 15.89 -11.47
N VAL A 346 2.31 14.82 -10.87
CA VAL A 346 1.73 14.16 -9.69
C VAL A 346 1.60 15.13 -8.51
N SER A 347 2.66 15.88 -8.18
CA SER A 347 2.62 16.83 -7.07
C SER A 347 1.61 17.96 -7.30
N THR A 348 1.58 18.51 -8.52
CA THR A 348 0.65 19.61 -8.86
C THR A 348 -0.79 19.14 -8.89
N LEU A 349 -1.06 17.95 -9.44
CA LEU A 349 -2.39 17.34 -9.45
C LEU A 349 -2.88 17.09 -8.03
N ALA A 350 -2.06 16.43 -7.19
CA ALA A 350 -2.42 16.14 -5.80
C ALA A 350 -2.77 17.41 -5.02
N ASP A 351 -1.92 18.44 -5.11
CA ASP A 351 -2.12 19.71 -4.41
C ASP A 351 -3.31 20.50 -4.98
N THR A 352 -3.55 20.45 -6.29
CA THR A 352 -4.71 21.10 -6.91
C THR A 352 -6.01 20.43 -6.45
N ILE A 353 -6.05 19.09 -6.40
CA ILE A 353 -7.22 18.34 -5.92
C ILE A 353 -7.47 18.65 -4.45
N GLU A 354 -6.45 18.58 -3.58
CA GLU A 354 -6.61 18.90 -2.15
C GLU A 354 -7.11 20.35 -1.93
N ARG A 355 -6.58 21.33 -2.68
CA ARG A 355 -7.02 22.73 -2.60
C ARG A 355 -8.45 22.91 -3.10
N HIS A 356 -8.80 22.28 -4.20
CA HIS A 356 -10.16 22.32 -4.73
C HIS A 356 -11.13 21.66 -3.73
N GLU A 357 -10.79 20.49 -3.18
CA GLU A 357 -11.55 19.82 -2.14
C GLU A 357 -11.79 20.72 -0.93
N LEU A 358 -10.75 21.43 -0.46
CA LEU A 358 -10.82 22.43 0.61
C LEU A 358 -11.67 23.66 0.27
N SER A 359 -11.71 24.08 -0.99
CA SER A 359 -12.50 25.24 -1.41
C SER A 359 -14.00 24.97 -1.47
N MET A 360 -14.41 23.70 -1.58
CA MET A 360 -15.82 23.35 -1.67
C MET A 360 -16.53 23.73 -0.36
N PRO A 361 -17.72 24.35 -0.45
CA PRO A 361 -18.50 24.66 0.73
C PRO A 361 -18.87 23.37 1.45
N ILE A 362 -18.75 23.38 2.78
CA ILE A 362 -19.31 22.32 3.61
C ILE A 362 -20.83 22.45 3.48
N GLY A 363 -21.45 21.56 2.71
CA GLY A 363 -22.91 21.52 2.57
C GLY A 363 -23.59 21.11 3.86
N ASP A 364 -24.90 20.88 3.80
CA ASP A 364 -25.68 20.43 4.97
C ASP A 364 -25.28 19.01 5.46
N ALA A 365 -24.59 18.24 4.61
CA ALA A 365 -24.05 16.94 4.95
C ALA A 365 -22.78 17.06 5.82
N PRO A 366 -22.61 16.20 6.83
CA PRO A 366 -21.39 16.21 7.63
C PRO A 366 -20.16 15.91 6.77
N PRO A 367 -19.03 16.63 6.98
CA PRO A 367 -17.83 16.44 6.19
C PRO A 367 -17.27 15.02 6.29
N SER A 368 -16.62 14.55 5.22
CA SER A 368 -15.91 13.26 5.20
C SER A 368 -14.67 13.27 6.10
N ALA A 369 -14.17 12.08 6.45
CA ALA A 369 -12.91 11.98 7.20
C ALA A 369 -11.76 12.62 6.42
N TYR A 370 -11.69 12.40 5.10
CA TYR A 370 -10.69 13.03 4.23
C TYR A 370 -10.77 14.57 4.26
N ARG A 371 -11.98 15.14 4.20
CA ARG A 371 -12.15 16.61 4.30
C ARG A 371 -11.62 17.15 5.64
N LEU A 372 -11.98 16.49 6.74
CA LEU A 372 -11.54 16.87 8.08
C LEU A 372 -10.01 16.75 8.22
N TYR A 373 -9.41 15.71 7.63
CA TYR A 373 -7.97 15.55 7.55
C TYR A 373 -7.30 16.71 6.81
N LEU A 374 -7.83 17.13 5.66
CA LEU A 374 -7.26 18.26 4.89
C LEU A 374 -7.28 19.57 5.69
N GLU A 375 -8.33 19.82 6.49
CA GLU A 375 -8.36 20.98 7.39
C GLU A 375 -7.23 20.93 8.42
N GLY A 376 -6.97 19.74 9.00
CA GLY A 376 -5.82 19.55 9.89
C GLY A 376 -4.49 19.77 9.18
N LYS A 377 -4.31 19.19 7.99
CA LYS A 377 -3.09 19.28 7.18
C LYS A 377 -2.72 20.73 6.88
N ARG A 378 -3.69 21.57 6.47
CA ARG A 378 -3.48 23.00 6.18
C ARG A 378 -2.96 23.79 7.37
N LEU A 379 -3.34 23.41 8.60
CA LEU A 379 -2.94 24.10 9.81
C LEU A 379 -1.54 23.71 10.30
N ILE A 380 -1.08 22.48 10.05
CA ILE A 380 0.29 22.04 10.41
C ILE A 380 1.35 22.96 9.79
N ALA A 381 1.13 23.45 8.56
CA ALA A 381 2.10 24.28 7.84
C ALA A 381 2.46 25.60 8.54
N GLN A 382 1.67 26.06 9.52
CA GLN A 382 1.90 27.32 10.23
C GLN A 382 2.83 27.16 11.46
N THR A 383 3.04 25.92 11.93
CA THR A 383 4.04 25.56 12.96
C THR A 383 4.03 26.42 14.25
N ASP A 384 2.86 26.86 14.72
CA ASP A 384 2.67 27.47 16.04
C ASP A 384 1.70 26.64 16.91
N LEU A 385 1.76 26.88 18.22
CA LEU A 385 1.04 26.09 19.20
C LEU A 385 -0.49 26.10 19.02
N GLN A 386 -1.06 27.25 18.61
CA GLN A 386 -2.50 27.37 18.42
C GLN A 386 -2.95 26.54 17.22
N HIS A 387 -2.27 26.68 16.08
CA HIS A 387 -2.62 25.95 14.87
C HIS A 387 -2.35 24.45 14.99
N LEU A 388 -1.27 24.03 15.67
CA LEU A 388 -1.01 22.61 15.92
C LEU A 388 -2.10 21.95 16.77
N ARG A 389 -2.56 22.63 17.82
CA ARG A 389 -3.68 22.14 18.66
C ARG A 389 -4.99 22.06 17.87
N GLN A 390 -5.24 23.03 17.01
CA GLN A 390 -6.42 23.02 16.13
C GLN A 390 -6.31 21.92 15.07
N ALA A 391 -5.14 21.72 14.48
CA ALA A 391 -4.87 20.62 13.55
C ALA A 391 -5.15 19.25 14.20
N ARG A 392 -4.65 19.03 15.42
CA ARG A 392 -4.92 17.82 16.19
C ARG A 392 -6.42 17.60 16.45
N LYS A 393 -7.18 18.66 16.72
CA LYS A 393 -8.65 18.55 16.85
C LYS A 393 -9.28 18.08 15.54
N TRP A 394 -8.89 18.65 14.40
CA TRP A 394 -9.38 18.22 13.08
C TRP A 394 -9.04 16.77 12.76
N PHE A 395 -7.81 16.32 13.03
CA PHE A 395 -7.45 14.92 12.83
C PHE A 395 -8.24 13.98 13.75
N LYS A 396 -8.46 14.35 15.01
CA LYS A 396 -9.34 13.57 15.91
C LYS A 396 -10.78 13.53 15.39
N SER A 397 -11.31 14.64 14.88
CA SER A 397 -12.63 14.66 14.23
C SER A 397 -12.67 13.77 12.99
N SER A 398 -11.60 13.75 12.19
CA SER A 398 -11.44 12.83 11.07
C SER A 398 -11.49 11.37 11.54
N LEU A 399 -10.77 11.02 12.60
CA LEU A 399 -10.73 9.67 13.16
C LEU A 399 -12.08 9.26 13.78
N ASN A 400 -12.82 10.19 14.37
CA ASN A 400 -14.19 9.93 14.81
C ASN A 400 -15.14 9.59 13.65
N ARG A 401 -14.81 10.03 12.43
CA ARG A 401 -15.58 9.73 11.22
C ARG A 401 -15.14 8.42 10.56
N TYR A 402 -13.83 8.15 10.54
CA TYR A 402 -13.25 6.91 10.06
C TYR A 402 -12.00 6.56 10.88
N GLU A 403 -12.13 5.57 11.76
CA GLU A 403 -11.12 5.23 12.78
C GLU A 403 -9.80 4.72 12.19
N HIS A 404 -9.87 3.93 11.12
CA HIS A 404 -8.70 3.33 10.47
C HIS A 404 -8.07 4.25 9.42
N PHE A 405 -8.19 5.58 9.57
CA PHE A 405 -7.59 6.49 8.60
C PHE A 405 -6.11 6.74 8.92
N SER A 406 -5.22 5.99 8.27
CA SER A 406 -3.76 6.08 8.47
C SER A 406 -3.23 7.53 8.42
N ALA A 407 -3.63 8.32 7.42
CA ALA A 407 -3.13 9.68 7.27
C ALA A 407 -3.54 10.60 8.43
N ALA A 408 -4.73 10.40 9.03
CA ALA A 408 -5.18 11.17 10.18
C ALA A 408 -4.42 10.78 11.45
N HIS A 409 -4.14 9.48 11.67
CA HIS A 409 -3.26 9.04 12.76
C HIS A 409 -1.85 9.62 12.63
N ALA A 410 -1.27 9.60 11.42
CA ALA A 410 0.02 10.25 11.15
C ALA A 410 -0.04 11.77 11.41
N GLY A 411 -1.15 12.43 11.04
CA GLY A 411 -1.39 13.84 11.34
C GLY A 411 -1.45 14.14 12.85
N VAL A 412 -2.07 13.26 13.65
CA VAL A 412 -2.06 13.37 15.12
C VAL A 412 -0.64 13.25 15.66
N SER A 413 0.12 12.24 15.20
CA SER A 413 1.54 12.07 15.59
C SER A 413 2.35 13.33 15.28
N ARG A 414 2.24 13.86 14.05
CA ARG A 414 2.96 15.07 13.63
C ARG A 414 2.60 16.27 14.49
N ALA A 415 1.31 16.49 14.75
CA ALA A 415 0.87 17.61 15.57
C ALA A 415 1.40 17.52 17.01
N LEU A 416 1.42 16.32 17.60
CA LEU A 416 1.99 16.06 18.92
C LEU A 416 3.50 16.28 18.95
N GLY A 417 4.23 15.70 17.98
CA GLY A 417 5.69 15.84 17.86
C GLY A 417 6.14 17.29 17.66
N MET A 418 5.40 18.06 16.85
CA MET A 418 5.67 19.49 16.66
C MET A 418 5.30 20.33 17.87
N GLU A 419 4.20 20.02 18.56
CA GLU A 419 3.85 20.68 19.83
C GLU A 419 4.94 20.43 20.88
N TRP A 420 5.44 19.19 20.96
CA TRP A 420 6.55 18.82 21.82
C TRP A 420 7.84 19.61 21.49
N LEU A 421 8.21 19.70 20.20
CA LEU A 421 9.38 20.45 19.74
C LEU A 421 9.30 21.94 20.12
N ILE A 422 8.17 22.58 19.85
CA ILE A 422 7.96 24.02 20.12
C ILE A 422 7.88 24.31 21.62
N ARG A 423 7.37 23.37 22.43
CA ARG A 423 7.36 23.46 23.89
C ARG A 423 8.73 23.18 24.53
N GLY A 424 9.80 23.10 23.74
CA GLY A 424 11.16 22.95 24.24
C GLY A 424 11.51 21.52 24.65
N MET A 425 10.77 20.51 24.15
CA MET A 425 11.15 19.09 24.23
C MET A 425 11.24 18.52 25.66
N GLN A 426 10.59 19.14 26.64
CA GLN A 426 10.61 18.72 28.04
C GLN A 426 9.53 17.67 28.39
N ASP A 427 8.46 17.61 27.61
CA ASP A 427 7.25 16.84 27.91
C ASP A 427 7.29 15.46 27.25
N THR A 428 7.79 14.44 27.96
CA THR A 428 7.95 13.09 27.39
C THR A 428 6.61 12.44 27.00
N ASP A 429 5.52 12.80 27.67
CA ASP A 429 4.20 12.21 27.44
C ASP A 429 3.71 12.54 26.02
N LEU A 430 3.97 13.75 25.53
CA LEU A 430 3.61 14.14 24.17
C LEU A 430 4.33 13.30 23.10
N LEU A 431 5.61 12.97 23.32
CA LEU A 431 6.38 12.15 22.38
C LEU A 431 5.92 10.68 22.43
N ASP A 432 5.49 10.21 23.60
CA ASP A 432 4.90 8.88 23.78
C ASP A 432 3.53 8.76 23.10
N GLU A 433 2.68 9.77 23.24
CA GLU A 433 1.41 9.87 22.50
C GLU A 433 1.65 9.92 20.98
N ALA A 434 2.68 10.66 20.53
CA ALA A 434 3.05 10.73 19.13
C ALA A 434 3.46 9.34 18.60
N ASN A 435 4.30 8.61 19.34
CA ASN A 435 4.68 7.24 19.02
C ASN A 435 3.45 6.31 18.92
N GLY A 436 2.49 6.44 19.84
CA GLY A 436 1.24 5.68 19.79
C GLY A 436 0.44 5.95 18.52
N ALA A 437 0.26 7.22 18.17
CA ALA A 437 -0.44 7.62 16.95
C ALA A 437 0.30 7.17 15.67
N ALA A 438 1.63 7.26 15.62
CA ALA A 438 2.42 6.79 14.48
C ALA A 438 2.27 5.27 14.27
N ARG A 439 2.23 4.48 15.36
CA ARG A 439 1.99 3.03 15.28
C ARG A 439 0.59 2.68 14.81
N LEU A 440 -0.43 3.41 15.26
CA LEU A 440 -1.80 3.24 14.75
C LEU A 440 -1.89 3.60 13.26
N ALA A 441 -1.13 4.62 12.81
CA ALA A 441 -1.04 4.97 11.39
C ALA A 441 -0.47 3.82 10.56
N GLN A 442 0.60 3.18 11.04
CA GLN A 442 1.22 2.02 10.40
C GLN A 442 0.29 0.80 10.40
N GLN A 443 -0.41 0.53 11.51
CA GLN A 443 -1.37 -0.58 11.59
C GLN A 443 -2.55 -0.37 10.63
N SER A 444 -3.01 0.88 10.48
CA SER A 444 -4.12 1.23 9.58
C SER A 444 -3.75 1.13 8.09
N ASP A 445 -2.48 1.39 7.74
CA ASP A 445 -1.94 1.17 6.40
C ASP A 445 -0.44 0.82 6.49
N PRO A 446 -0.08 -0.46 6.37
CA PRO A 446 1.31 -0.92 6.42
C PRO A 446 2.21 -0.36 5.31
N ASN A 447 1.63 0.22 4.25
CA ASN A 447 2.35 0.80 3.12
C ASN A 447 2.24 2.34 3.10
N SER A 448 2.05 2.95 4.27
CA SER A 448 1.96 4.40 4.44
C SER A 448 3.34 5.02 4.68
N GLY A 449 3.90 5.66 3.65
CA GLY A 449 5.15 6.40 3.78
C GLY A 449 5.08 7.50 4.85
N ARG A 450 3.90 8.10 5.06
CA ARG A 450 3.66 9.08 6.14
C ARG A 450 3.75 8.44 7.52
N ALA A 451 3.22 7.24 7.71
CA ALA A 451 3.34 6.54 8.99
C ALA A 451 4.82 6.27 9.34
N PHE A 452 5.59 5.78 8.36
CA PHE A 452 7.03 5.57 8.54
C PHE A 452 7.80 6.86 8.79
N ARG A 453 7.46 7.97 8.13
CA ARG A 453 8.03 9.29 8.42
C ARG A 453 7.83 9.68 9.90
N GLU A 454 6.62 9.50 10.43
CA GLU A 454 6.35 9.82 11.84
C GLU A 454 7.06 8.87 12.81
N LEU A 455 7.18 7.58 12.49
CA LEU A 455 7.97 6.62 13.27
C LEU A 455 9.47 7.00 13.27
N GLY A 456 10.00 7.41 12.12
CA GLY A 456 11.37 7.91 11.96
C GLY A 456 11.65 9.14 12.81
N PHE A 457 10.73 10.12 12.79
CA PHE A 457 10.78 11.31 13.64
C PHE A 457 10.82 10.94 15.12
N VAL A 458 9.89 10.09 15.58
CA VAL A 458 9.84 9.65 16.98
C VAL A 458 11.10 8.86 17.38
N ALA A 459 11.62 8.01 16.50
CA ALA A 459 12.84 7.24 16.74
C ALA A 459 14.06 8.15 16.90
N LEU A 460 14.20 9.17 16.04
CA LEU A 460 15.27 10.17 16.11
C LEU A 460 15.31 10.85 17.47
N TYR A 461 14.19 11.41 17.91
CA TYR A 461 14.13 12.15 19.18
C TYR A 461 14.15 11.24 20.42
N ARG A 462 13.97 9.92 20.24
CA ARG A 462 14.30 8.90 21.25
C ARG A 462 15.75 8.38 21.15
N ARG A 463 16.59 9.02 20.33
CA ARG A 463 18.01 8.66 20.08
C ARG A 463 18.19 7.23 19.55
N ARG A 464 17.17 6.66 18.90
CA ARG A 464 17.21 5.36 18.21
C ARG A 464 17.60 5.61 16.76
N PHE A 465 18.86 5.97 16.56
CA PHE A 465 19.38 6.50 15.30
C PHE A 465 19.25 5.56 14.11
N ASP A 466 19.71 4.32 14.26
CA ASP A 466 19.67 3.36 13.17
C ASP A 466 18.22 3.03 12.77
N GLU A 467 17.33 2.83 13.77
CA GLU A 467 15.90 2.62 13.56
C GLU A 467 15.23 3.83 12.87
N SER A 468 15.64 5.05 13.23
CA SER A 468 15.15 6.28 12.59
C SER A 468 15.50 6.31 11.11
N LEU A 469 16.76 6.04 10.75
CA LEU A 469 17.18 6.02 9.35
C LEU A 469 16.50 4.91 8.56
N GLU A 470 16.26 3.73 9.16
CA GLU A 470 15.51 2.63 8.54
C GLU A 470 14.07 3.05 8.22
N TYR A 471 13.36 3.65 9.17
CA TYR A 471 12.00 4.13 8.92
C TYR A 471 11.96 5.25 7.87
N PHE A 472 12.89 6.20 7.89
CA PHE A 472 12.94 7.23 6.86
C PHE A 472 13.28 6.67 5.47
N GLN A 473 14.14 5.64 5.39
CA GLN A 473 14.42 4.96 4.13
C GLN A 473 13.16 4.26 3.61
N GLN A 474 12.42 3.54 4.45
CA GLN A 474 11.14 2.93 4.08
C GLN A 474 10.10 3.97 3.64
N ALA A 475 10.04 5.11 4.34
CA ALA A 475 9.17 6.22 3.98
C ALA A 475 9.51 6.77 2.58
N GLN A 476 10.80 6.93 2.28
CA GLN A 476 11.29 7.36 0.97
C GLN A 476 11.03 6.30 -0.12
N ASP A 477 11.22 5.02 0.16
CA ASP A 477 10.99 3.96 -0.82
C ASP A 477 9.52 3.88 -1.24
N LEU A 478 8.60 4.08 -0.30
CA LEU A 478 7.16 4.15 -0.56
C LEU A 478 6.75 5.43 -1.29
N ASN A 479 7.34 6.56 -0.89
CA ASN A 479 6.99 7.90 -1.37
C ASN A 479 8.26 8.69 -1.75
N PRO A 480 8.94 8.35 -2.86
CA PRO A 480 10.27 8.89 -3.20
C PRO A 480 10.30 10.39 -3.50
N ASN A 481 9.13 10.98 -3.72
CA ASN A 481 8.95 12.36 -4.16
C ASN A 481 8.11 13.18 -3.19
N ASP A 482 7.96 12.73 -1.96
CA ASP A 482 7.34 13.51 -0.89
C ASP A 482 8.40 14.41 -0.25
N ALA A 483 8.26 15.72 -0.46
CA ALA A 483 9.22 16.71 0.01
C ALA A 483 9.38 16.70 1.53
N ASP A 484 8.30 16.43 2.27
CA ASP A 484 8.29 16.45 3.73
C ASP A 484 9.03 15.24 4.31
N ILE A 485 8.96 14.09 3.63
CA ILE A 485 9.78 12.91 3.96
C ILE A 485 11.26 13.22 3.73
N LEU A 486 11.62 13.81 2.58
CA LEU A 486 13.03 14.12 2.28
C LEU A 486 13.61 15.15 3.26
N ALA A 487 12.83 16.16 3.65
CA ALA A 487 13.27 17.19 4.60
C ALA A 487 13.51 16.63 6.01
N ASP A 488 12.62 15.77 6.51
CA ASP A 488 12.79 15.13 7.81
C ASP A 488 13.90 14.07 7.79
N TYR A 489 14.06 13.35 6.68
CA TYR A 489 15.16 12.40 6.54
C TYR A 489 16.52 13.13 6.53
N ALA A 490 16.58 14.30 5.90
CA ALA A 490 17.76 15.17 5.97
C ALA A 490 18.09 15.59 7.42
N ASP A 491 17.08 15.91 8.24
CA ASP A 491 17.25 16.22 9.66
C ASP A 491 17.84 15.04 10.43
N ALA A 492 17.28 13.83 10.22
CA ALA A 492 17.78 12.62 10.86
C ALA A 492 19.24 12.30 10.45
N LEU A 493 19.59 12.50 9.18
CA LEU A 493 20.96 12.31 8.69
C LEU A 493 21.92 13.37 9.24
N CYS A 494 21.46 14.60 9.46
CA CYS A 494 22.22 15.65 10.13
C CYS A 494 22.63 15.20 11.54
N HIS A 495 21.65 14.80 12.35
CA HIS A 495 21.89 14.30 13.70
C HIS A 495 22.69 12.98 13.74
N TYR A 496 22.62 12.17 12.68
CA TYR A 496 23.46 10.99 12.49
C TYR A 496 24.93 11.33 12.19
N GLY A 497 25.18 12.50 11.57
CA GLY A 497 26.48 13.00 11.13
C GLY A 497 26.78 12.83 9.62
N ASP A 498 25.81 12.42 8.80
CA ASP A 498 25.95 12.31 7.33
C ASP A 498 25.47 13.60 6.64
N PHE A 499 26.26 14.65 6.78
CA PHE A 499 25.87 16.01 6.35
C PHE A 499 25.74 16.18 4.85
N ASP A 500 26.53 15.45 4.06
CA ASP A 500 26.50 15.56 2.60
C ASP A 500 25.19 14.96 2.06
N LYS A 501 24.81 13.76 2.51
CA LYS A 501 23.51 13.17 2.15
C LYS A 501 22.34 13.98 2.68
N ALA A 502 22.46 14.52 3.90
CA ALA A 502 21.45 15.41 4.48
C ALA A 502 21.22 16.65 3.60
N LEU A 503 22.30 17.31 3.17
CA LEU A 503 22.20 18.51 2.34
C LEU A 503 21.62 18.21 0.95
N ASP A 504 21.94 17.06 0.36
CA ASP A 504 21.40 16.65 -0.93
C ASP A 504 19.89 16.36 -0.87
N LEU A 505 19.44 15.68 0.18
CA LEU A 505 18.01 15.44 0.41
C LEU A 505 17.25 16.74 0.71
N ASN A 506 17.83 17.63 1.51
CA ASN A 506 17.24 18.94 1.78
C ASN A 506 17.08 19.76 0.49
N LYS A 507 18.10 19.82 -0.38
CA LYS A 507 18.01 20.46 -1.70
C LYS A 507 16.92 19.83 -2.57
N ALA A 508 16.79 18.51 -2.55
CA ALA A 508 15.74 17.81 -3.27
C ALA A 508 14.34 18.17 -2.74
N ALA A 509 14.18 18.29 -1.41
CA ALA A 509 12.94 18.74 -0.79
C ALA A 509 12.55 20.16 -1.22
N PHE A 510 13.49 21.11 -1.20
CA PHE A 510 13.27 22.49 -1.70
C PHE A 510 12.90 22.54 -3.18
N LYS A 511 13.47 21.64 -4.00
CA LYS A 511 13.12 21.55 -5.43
C LYS A 511 11.69 21.06 -5.65
N LEU A 512 11.19 20.18 -4.77
CA LEU A 512 9.83 19.63 -4.84
C LEU A 512 8.79 20.56 -4.24
N ASN A 513 9.14 21.31 -3.19
CA ASN A 513 8.27 22.30 -2.55
C ASN A 513 8.93 23.69 -2.56
N PRO A 514 8.65 24.53 -3.59
CA PRO A 514 9.18 25.90 -3.68
C PRO A 514 8.62 26.88 -2.65
N LEU A 515 7.53 26.51 -1.93
CA LEU A 515 6.95 27.30 -0.85
C LEU A 515 6.98 26.49 0.46
N PRO A 516 8.18 26.12 0.96
CA PRO A 516 8.29 25.17 2.04
C PRO A 516 7.93 25.80 3.39
N PRO A 517 7.49 24.97 4.34
CA PRO A 517 7.29 25.38 5.72
C PRO A 517 8.63 25.75 6.39
N ASP A 518 8.55 26.52 7.48
CA ASP A 518 9.72 27.07 8.19
C ASP A 518 10.73 25.97 8.60
N TYR A 519 10.26 24.77 8.95
CA TYR A 519 11.14 23.67 9.40
C TYR A 519 12.14 23.19 8.35
N TYR A 520 11.88 23.34 7.04
CA TYR A 520 12.87 22.99 6.01
C TYR A 520 14.13 23.85 6.13
N TYR A 521 13.94 25.12 6.48
CA TYR A 521 15.03 26.04 6.71
C TYR A 521 15.74 25.74 8.04
N TRP A 522 15.02 25.28 9.07
CA TRP A 522 15.62 24.84 10.34
C TRP A 522 16.60 23.69 10.08
N ASN A 523 16.16 22.66 9.35
CA ASN A 523 16.98 21.50 9.01
C ASN A 523 18.22 21.94 8.21
N ARG A 524 18.04 22.82 7.21
CA ARG A 524 19.16 23.36 6.42
C ARG A 524 20.15 24.16 7.29
N GLY A 525 19.63 24.97 8.21
CA GLY A 525 20.44 25.74 9.15
C GLY A 525 21.26 24.85 10.07
N GLY A 526 20.65 23.79 10.61
CA GLY A 526 21.32 22.78 11.44
C GLY A 526 22.45 22.09 10.70
N ILE A 527 22.19 21.63 9.46
CA ILE A 527 23.22 21.00 8.60
C ILE A 527 24.42 21.91 8.39
N HIS A 528 24.21 23.19 8.06
CA HIS A 528 25.31 24.14 7.92
C HIS A 528 26.03 24.42 9.25
N PHE A 529 25.28 24.49 10.36
CA PHE A 529 25.86 24.79 11.66
C PHE A 529 26.81 23.68 12.12
N ASP A 530 26.40 22.42 11.98
CA ASP A 530 27.19 21.26 12.39
C ASP A 530 28.40 21.03 11.48
N ARG A 531 28.35 21.53 10.24
CA ARG A 531 29.51 21.63 9.32
C ARG A 531 30.47 22.78 9.66
N GLY A 532 30.14 23.65 10.62
CA GLY A 532 30.90 24.85 10.95
C GLY A 532 30.73 26.00 9.95
N GLU A 533 29.72 25.94 9.09
CA GLU A 533 29.42 26.91 8.03
C GLU A 533 28.47 28.00 8.56
N TYR A 534 28.90 28.75 9.58
CA TYR A 534 28.02 29.64 10.36
C TYR A 534 27.38 30.78 9.55
N GLN A 535 28.07 31.30 8.54
CA GLN A 535 27.52 32.33 7.66
C GLN A 535 26.38 31.75 6.80
N GLN A 536 26.56 30.53 6.28
CA GLN A 536 25.54 29.81 5.55
C GLN A 536 24.36 29.43 6.45
N THR A 537 24.57 29.12 7.74
CA THR A 537 23.49 28.94 8.71
C THR A 537 22.62 30.20 8.82
N ILE A 538 23.23 31.39 8.95
CA ILE A 538 22.50 32.65 9.06
C ILE A 538 21.68 32.92 7.80
N GLU A 539 22.28 32.77 6.62
CA GLU A 539 21.62 32.91 5.32
C GLU A 539 20.50 31.88 5.15
N ALA A 540 20.72 30.65 5.60
CA ALA A 540 19.75 29.58 5.49
C ALA A 540 18.47 29.86 6.27
N LEU A 541 18.57 30.54 7.42
CA LEU A 541 17.48 30.85 8.35
C LEU A 541 16.86 32.25 8.12
N GLU A 542 17.43 33.07 7.24
CA GLU A 542 16.88 34.38 6.89
C GLU A 542 15.40 34.33 6.44
N PRO A 543 14.96 33.37 5.59
CA PRO A 543 13.58 33.32 5.11
C PRO A 543 12.55 32.88 6.16
N VAL A 544 12.99 32.35 7.31
CA VAL A 544 12.11 31.84 8.37
C VAL A 544 11.26 32.97 8.95
N LYS A 545 9.94 32.78 9.00
CA LYS A 545 8.99 33.79 9.48
C LYS A 545 9.05 33.93 11.00
N SER A 546 9.08 32.81 11.71
CA SER A 546 9.19 32.82 13.17
C SER A 546 10.64 32.92 13.63
N LYS A 547 11.09 34.14 13.95
CA LYS A 547 12.44 34.36 14.49
C LYS A 547 12.64 33.74 15.88
N GLN A 548 11.58 33.60 16.66
CA GLN A 548 11.64 32.91 17.96
C GLN A 548 12.05 31.44 17.81
N ALA A 549 11.50 30.73 16.82
CA ALA A 549 11.77 29.31 16.61
C ALA A 549 13.25 29.04 16.25
N THR A 550 13.92 30.01 15.64
CA THR A 550 15.32 29.91 15.19
C THR A 550 16.30 30.69 16.07
N ALA A 551 15.82 31.41 17.08
CA ALA A 551 16.63 32.34 17.87
C ALA A 551 17.83 31.67 18.53
N ARG A 552 17.69 30.42 19.02
CA ARG A 552 18.82 29.67 19.61
C ARG A 552 19.93 29.45 18.58
N LEU A 553 19.58 28.89 17.42
CA LEU A 553 20.55 28.59 16.38
C LEU A 553 21.16 29.85 15.77
N LEU A 554 20.37 30.92 15.60
CA LEU A 554 20.86 32.23 15.14
C LEU A 554 21.78 32.91 16.16
N ALA A 555 21.47 32.83 17.46
CA ALA A 555 22.34 33.35 18.51
C ALA A 555 23.70 32.66 18.48
N ALA A 556 23.71 31.33 18.44
CA ALA A 556 24.92 30.54 18.34
C ALA A 556 25.69 30.82 17.04
N ALA A 557 25.02 30.82 15.88
CA ALA A 557 25.67 31.05 14.59
C ALA A 557 26.29 32.45 14.49
N HIS A 558 25.61 33.50 14.96
CA HIS A 558 26.17 34.85 15.00
C HIS A 558 27.37 34.95 15.95
N ALA A 559 27.31 34.29 17.11
CA ALA A 559 28.43 34.27 18.06
C ALA A 559 29.66 33.58 17.47
N MET A 560 29.46 32.41 16.85
CA MET A 560 30.52 31.63 16.21
C MET A 560 31.08 32.32 14.96
N ALA A 561 30.28 33.15 14.27
CA ALA A 561 30.72 34.02 13.17
C ALA A 561 31.40 35.33 13.65
N GLY A 562 31.41 35.61 14.96
CA GLY A 562 32.03 36.80 15.56
C GLY A 562 31.14 38.06 15.64
N ASP A 563 29.87 38.00 15.25
CA ASP A 563 28.90 39.10 15.40
C ASP A 563 28.20 39.03 16.77
N VAL A 564 28.96 39.35 17.83
CA VAL A 564 28.51 39.29 19.23
C VAL A 564 27.28 40.17 19.48
N LYS A 565 27.13 41.28 18.75
CA LYS A 565 26.01 42.20 18.93
C LYS A 565 24.69 41.57 18.44
N LYS A 566 24.69 40.97 17.25
CA LYS A 566 23.51 40.24 16.77
C LYS A 566 23.27 38.98 17.60
N ALA A 567 24.32 38.27 18.00
CA ALA A 567 24.22 37.11 18.87
C ALA A 567 23.45 37.44 20.16
N GLY A 568 23.84 38.52 20.85
CA GLY A 568 23.15 39.00 22.06
C GLY A 568 21.70 39.43 21.81
N THR A 569 21.39 39.93 20.61
CA THR A 569 20.00 40.27 20.24
C THR A 569 19.13 39.02 20.19
N TYR A 570 19.61 37.95 19.55
CA TYR A 570 18.88 36.68 19.49
C TYR A 570 18.87 35.94 20.83
N ALA A 571 19.93 36.06 21.64
CA ALA A 571 19.95 35.56 23.02
C ALA A 571 18.85 36.22 23.87
N GLY A 572 18.65 37.53 23.73
CA GLY A 572 17.52 38.24 24.34
C GLY A 572 16.16 37.64 23.94
N VAL A 573 15.96 37.37 22.65
CA VAL A 573 14.73 36.69 22.17
C VAL A 573 14.54 35.32 22.81
N VAL A 574 15.61 34.56 23.06
CA VAL A 574 15.51 33.26 23.77
C VAL A 574 15.04 33.47 25.20
N LEU A 575 15.67 34.38 25.96
CA LEU A 575 15.35 34.61 27.38
C LEU A 575 13.98 35.26 27.60
N ASP A 576 13.54 36.11 26.66
CA ASP A 576 12.19 36.71 26.71
C ASP A 576 11.09 35.64 26.61
N ASN A 577 11.36 34.55 25.89
CA ASN A 577 10.41 33.45 25.69
C ASN A 577 10.61 32.28 26.65
N PHE A 578 11.83 32.11 27.18
CA PHE A 578 12.21 31.06 28.10
C PHE A 578 13.13 31.64 29.20
N PRO A 579 12.56 32.32 30.22
CA PRO A 579 13.36 33.04 31.23
C PRO A 579 14.31 32.15 32.02
N ASP A 580 13.95 30.88 32.21
CA ASP A 580 14.72 29.88 32.95
C ASP A 580 15.64 29.04 32.03
N PHE A 581 15.82 29.43 30.77
CA PHE A 581 16.62 28.67 29.80
C PHE A 581 18.09 28.60 30.22
N ARG A 582 18.66 27.39 30.17
CA ARG A 582 20.09 27.15 30.32
C ARG A 582 20.66 26.52 29.06
N SER A 583 21.81 27.01 28.61
CA SER A 583 22.55 26.47 27.47
C SER A 583 22.82 24.97 27.62
N GLU A 584 23.04 24.49 28.85
CA GLU A 584 23.27 23.07 29.15
C GLU A 584 22.03 22.18 28.93
N ASP A 585 20.82 22.75 28.96
CA ASP A 585 19.59 21.98 28.77
C ASP A 585 19.54 21.36 27.38
N ILE A 586 20.21 21.99 26.40
CA ILE A 586 20.39 21.53 25.02
C ILE A 586 20.79 20.04 24.95
N ARG A 587 21.63 19.56 25.87
CA ARG A 587 22.10 18.16 25.93
C ARG A 587 20.95 17.16 26.03
N HIS A 588 19.85 17.54 26.67
CA HIS A 588 18.73 16.64 26.90
C HIS A 588 17.93 16.43 25.61
N PHE A 589 17.76 17.49 24.81
CA PHE A 589 16.76 17.51 23.76
C PHE A 589 17.29 17.55 22.32
N VAL A 590 18.52 18.03 22.07
CA VAL A 590 19.13 17.90 20.74
C VAL A 590 19.64 16.47 20.58
N PRO A 591 19.13 15.71 19.58
CA PRO A 591 19.41 14.29 19.47
C PRO A 591 20.68 14.03 18.63
N ASP A 592 21.78 14.76 18.79
CA ASP A 592 22.99 14.42 18.02
C ASP A 592 23.54 13.06 18.46
N ARG A 593 23.92 12.22 17.48
CA ARG A 593 24.60 10.96 17.73
C ARG A 593 26.01 11.19 18.28
N ASP A 594 26.69 12.19 17.73
CA ASP A 594 28.00 12.62 18.20
C ASP A 594 27.83 13.85 19.11
N PRO A 595 28.11 13.74 20.43
CA PRO A 595 27.93 14.83 21.37
C PRO A 595 28.72 16.10 21.03
N ARG A 596 29.77 16.01 20.22
CA ARG A 596 30.61 17.16 19.84
C ARG A 596 29.81 18.23 19.09
N TYR A 597 28.81 17.85 18.29
CA TYR A 597 27.95 18.81 17.59
C TYR A 597 27.07 19.57 18.58
N THR A 598 26.46 18.86 19.52
CA THR A 598 25.70 19.45 20.62
C THR A 598 26.57 20.40 21.47
N GLU A 599 27.80 20.01 21.83
CA GLU A 599 28.71 20.88 22.58
C GLU A 599 29.13 22.13 21.79
N THR A 600 29.22 22.04 20.46
CA THR A 600 29.48 23.20 19.59
C THR A 600 28.34 24.21 19.65
N LEU A 601 27.08 23.72 19.63
CA LEU A 601 25.90 24.57 19.80
C LEU A 601 25.89 25.22 21.19
N ILE A 602 26.14 24.47 22.26
CA ILE A 602 26.19 24.97 23.63
C ILE A 602 27.24 26.08 23.76
N HIS A 603 28.45 25.85 23.25
CA HIS A 603 29.51 26.84 23.25
C HIS A 603 29.10 28.13 22.51
N GLY A 604 28.48 28.00 21.34
CA GLY A 604 27.95 29.15 20.59
C GLY A 604 26.89 29.94 21.38
N LEU A 605 25.99 29.26 22.07
CA LEU A 605 24.97 29.90 22.92
C LEU A 605 25.60 30.64 24.11
N GLN A 606 26.61 30.05 24.75
CA GLN A 606 27.36 30.68 25.85
C GLN A 606 28.11 31.93 25.37
N LEU A 607 28.74 31.87 24.19
CA LEU A 607 29.36 33.04 23.56
C LEU A 607 28.33 34.13 23.20
N ALA A 608 27.08 33.76 22.92
CA ALA A 608 25.99 34.70 22.69
C ALA A 608 25.46 35.34 24.00
N GLY A 609 25.92 34.89 25.16
CA GLY A 609 25.54 35.40 26.48
C GLY A 609 24.37 34.68 27.14
N LEU A 610 24.02 33.47 26.68
CA LEU A 610 23.04 32.61 27.35
C LEU A 610 23.70 31.82 28.50
N PRO A 611 23.01 31.68 29.65
CA PRO A 611 23.59 31.11 30.88
C PRO A 611 23.77 29.59 30.86
#